data_AF-A0A966J4P1-F1
#
_entry.id   AF-A0A966J4P1-F1
#
_cell.length_a   1.000
_cell.length_b   1.000
_cell.length_c   1.000
_cell.angle_alpha   90.00
_cell.angle_beta   90.00
_cell.angle_gamma   90.00
#
_symmetry.space_group_name_H-M   'P 1'
#
loop_
_entity.id
_entity.type
_entity.pdbx_description
1 polymer ?
#
loop_
_entity_poly.entity_id
_entity_poly.type
_entity_poly.pdbx_seq_one_letter_code
_entity_poly.pdbx_strand_id
1 'polypeptide(L)' 'EGDLLPFWSHAMPVDDHHLYRSDDPACAENLIGTRAETEALELLRHALTEVAAPEEQFLRLGLR' A
#
# COMPACT_ATOMS: atom_id res chain seq x y z
N GLU A 1 -23.20 -16.97 13.57
CA GLU A 1 -22.74 -16.13 12.45
C GLU A 1 -21.60 -15.26 12.97
N GLY A 2 -20.50 -15.20 12.23
CA GLY A 2 -19.35 -14.35 12.56
C GLY A 2 -19.21 -13.22 11.55
N ASP A 3 -18.60 -12.12 11.95
CA ASP A 3 -18.34 -10.99 11.06
C ASP A 3 -17.45 -11.41 9.89
N LEU A 4 -17.71 -10.82 8.72
CA LEU A 4 -16.80 -10.90 7.58
C LEU A 4 -15.49 -10.25 7.99
N LEU A 5 -14.44 -11.06 8.04
CA LEU A 5 -13.12 -10.52 8.31
C LEU A 5 -12.65 -9.66 7.13
N PRO A 6 -11.93 -8.57 7.40
CA PRO A 6 -11.31 -7.77 6.35
C PRO A 6 -10.38 -8.62 5.47
N PHE A 7 -10.21 -8.24 4.20
CA PHE A 7 -9.41 -9.02 3.23
C PHE A 7 -8.00 -9.39 3.73
N TRP A 8 -7.38 -8.54 4.56
CA TRP A 8 -6.04 -8.74 5.13
C TRP A 8 -5.95 -9.88 6.17
N SER A 9 -7.07 -10.43 6.63
CA SER A 9 -7.08 -11.60 7.52
C SER A 9 -6.94 -12.94 6.77
N HIS A 10 -7.00 -12.93 5.44
CA HIS A 10 -7.14 -14.16 4.65
C HIS A 10 -5.78 -14.75 4.26
N ALA A 11 -4.95 -15.12 5.25
CA ALA A 11 -3.63 -15.76 5.04
C ALA A 11 -2.82 -15.11 3.89
N MET A 12 -2.85 -13.78 3.82
CA MET A 12 -2.20 -13.03 2.75
C MET A 12 -0.71 -13.34 2.73
N PRO A 13 -0.08 -13.44 1.54
CA PRO A 13 1.34 -13.64 1.46
C PRO A 13 2.09 -12.53 2.22
N VAL A 14 3.15 -12.91 2.91
CA VAL A 14 4.05 -11.95 3.55
C VAL A 14 4.72 -11.12 2.44
N ASP A 15 4.88 -9.83 2.68
CA ASP A 15 5.45 -8.85 1.74
C ASP A 15 4.62 -8.61 0.46
N ASP A 16 3.32 -8.92 0.49
CA ASP A 16 2.38 -8.57 -0.59
C ASP A 16 1.79 -7.17 -0.41
N HIS A 17 1.67 -6.40 -1.50
CA HIS A 17 1.01 -5.09 -1.50
C HIS A 17 0.20 -4.88 -2.77
N HIS A 18 -0.78 -4.00 -2.66
CA HIS A 18 -1.73 -3.72 -3.73
C HIS A 18 -1.88 -2.22 -3.90
N LEU A 19 -2.07 -1.77 -5.13
CA LEU A 19 -2.33 -0.38 -5.46
C LEU A 19 -3.60 -0.26 -6.28
N TYR A 20 -4.56 0.49 -5.77
CA TYR A 20 -5.84 0.72 -6.42
C TYR A 20 -6.11 2.20 -6.56
N ARG A 21 -6.94 2.56 -7.54
CA ARG A 21 -7.42 3.94 -7.68
C ARG A 21 -8.50 4.20 -6.64
N SER A 22 -8.54 5.41 -6.10
CA SER A 22 -9.57 5.81 -5.13
C SER A 22 -10.98 5.91 -5.74
N ASP A 23 -11.07 6.05 -7.07
CA ASP A 23 -12.33 6.05 -7.82
C ASP A 23 -12.81 4.64 -8.21
N ASP A 24 -12.06 3.58 -7.88
CA ASP A 24 -12.42 2.18 -8.11
C ASP A 24 -12.83 1.49 -6.80
N PRO A 25 -14.11 1.56 -6.40
CA PRO A 25 -14.59 0.96 -5.16
C PRO A 25 -14.55 -0.58 -5.16
N ALA A 26 -14.42 -1.20 -6.33
CA ALA A 26 -14.34 -2.65 -6.47
C ALA A 26 -12.91 -3.17 -6.36
N CYS A 27 -11.90 -2.28 -6.36
CA CYS A 27 -10.49 -2.65 -6.44
C CYS A 27 -10.25 -3.68 -7.58
N ALA A 28 -10.88 -3.44 -8.73
CA ALA A 28 -10.91 -4.36 -9.86
C ALA A 28 -9.56 -4.42 -10.59
N GLU A 29 -8.79 -3.33 -10.57
CA GLU A 29 -7.50 -3.24 -11.25
C GLU A 29 -6.36 -2.97 -10.27
N ASN A 30 -5.53 -3.99 -10.02
CA ASN A 30 -4.30 -3.82 -9.26
C ASN A 30 -3.22 -3.16 -10.14
N LEU A 31 -2.73 -2.00 -9.72
CA LEU A 31 -1.78 -1.15 -10.48
C LEU A 31 -0.30 -1.42 -10.15
N ILE A 32 -0.01 -2.48 -9.42
CA ILE A 32 1.36 -2.95 -9.17
C ILE A 32 2.09 -3.20 -10.50
N GLY A 33 3.37 -2.85 -10.56
CA GLY A 33 4.21 -2.99 -11.75
C GLY A 33 3.93 -1.95 -12.85
N THR A 34 2.94 -1.08 -12.67
CA THR A 34 2.68 0.03 -13.60
C THR A 34 3.44 1.29 -13.19
N ARG A 35 3.50 2.29 -14.08
CA ARG A 35 4.10 3.60 -13.77
C ARG A 35 3.43 4.29 -12.56
N ALA A 36 2.15 4.02 -12.32
CA ALA A 36 1.41 4.59 -11.19
C ALA A 36 1.97 4.13 -9.84
N GLU A 37 2.58 2.94 -9.77
CA GLU A 37 3.22 2.43 -8.56
C GLU A 37 4.40 3.31 -8.14
N THR A 38 5.31 3.62 -9.07
CA THR A 38 6.44 4.50 -8.77
C THR A 38 5.96 5.86 -8.29
N GLU A 39 4.99 6.47 -8.97
CA GLU A 39 4.42 7.76 -8.56
C GLU A 39 3.80 7.71 -7.15
N ALA A 40 3.08 6.63 -6.83
CA ALA A 40 2.49 6.44 -5.51
C ALA A 40 3.55 6.25 -4.41
N LEU A 41 4.63 5.50 -4.69
CA LEU A 41 5.74 5.30 -3.74
C LEU A 41 6.48 6.62 -3.45
N GLU A 42 6.69 7.46 -4.47
CA GLU A 42 7.27 8.79 -4.32
C GLU A 42 6.41 9.70 -3.43
N LEU A 43 5.09 9.72 -3.68
CA LEU A 43 4.13 10.47 -2.88
C LEU A 43 4.09 9.97 -1.43
N LEU A 44 4.13 8.65 -1.23
CA LEU A 44 4.17 8.04 0.09
C LEU A 44 5.44 8.44 0.85
N ARG A 45 6.62 8.38 0.20
CA ARG A 45 7.89 8.83 0.80
C ARG A 45 7.83 10.30 1.20
N HIS A 46 7.24 11.16 0.36
CA HIS A 46 7.07 12.57 0.66
C HIS A 46 6.16 12.77 1.89
N ALA A 47 4.98 12.16 1.91
CA ALA A 47 4.03 12.26 3.00
C ALA A 47 4.62 11.75 4.34
N LEU A 48 5.37 10.65 4.32
CA LEU A 48 6.07 10.14 5.50
C LEU A 48 7.11 11.13 6.03
N THR A 49 7.78 11.85 5.13
CA THR A 49 8.73 12.91 5.50
C THR A 49 8.00 14.09 6.16
N GLU A 50 6.85 14.51 5.61
CA GLU A 50 6.05 15.62 6.15
C GLU A 50 5.55 15.36 7.57
N VAL A 51 5.23 14.10 7.89
CA VAL A 51 4.80 13.70 9.25
C VAL A 51 5.96 13.32 10.17
N ALA A 52 7.21 13.53 9.73
CA ALA A 52 8.43 13.14 10.46
C ALA A 52 8.42 11.67 10.90
N ALA A 53 8.00 10.76 9.99
CA ALA A 53 7.98 9.33 10.27
C ALA A 53 9.40 8.82 10.62
N PRO A 54 9.53 7.83 11.53
CA PRO A 54 10.81 7.22 11.84
C PRO A 54 11.46 6.55 10.61
N GLU A 55 12.79 6.55 10.54
CA GLU A 55 13.56 5.91 9.45
C GLU A 55 13.20 4.42 9.27
N GLU A 56 12.93 3.73 10.36
CA GLU A 56 12.47 2.33 10.36
C GLU A 56 11.22 2.12 9.51
N GLN A 57 10.34 3.13 9.41
CA GLN A 57 9.13 3.06 8.58
C GLN A 57 9.47 3.05 7.09
N PHE A 58 10.46 3.83 6.67
CA PHE A 58 10.94 3.84 5.28
C PHE A 58 11.60 2.50 4.92
N LEU A 59 12.42 1.97 5.84
CA LEU A 59 13.08 0.67 5.67
C LEU A 59 12.08 -0.48 5.54
N ARG A 60 11.06 -0.51 6.39
CA ARG A 60 10.00 -1.53 6.36
C ARG A 60 9.16 -1.47 5.08
N LEU A 61 9.00 -0.29 4.49
CA LEU A 61 8.23 -0.09 3.26
C LEU A 61 9.10 -0.15 1.99
N GLY A 62 10.42 -0.35 2.11
CA GLY A 62 11.32 -0.38 0.95
C GLY A 62 11.51 0.97 0.25
N LEU A 63 11.16 2.08 0.92
CA LEU A 63 11.25 3.44 0.39
C LEU A 63 12.65 4.01 0.69
N ARG A 64 13.63 3.82 -0.21
CA ARG A 64 14.99 4.37 -0.07
C ARG A 64 15.17 5.67 -0.83
#